data_AF-A0A818AFJ1-F1
#
_entry.id   AF-A0A818AFJ1-F1
#
_cell.length_a   1.000
_cell.length_b   1.000
_cell.length_c   1.000
_cell.angle_alpha   90.00
_cell.angle_beta   90.00
_cell.angle_gamma   90.00
#
_symmetry.space_group_name_H-M   'P 1'
#
loop_
_entity.id
_entity.type
_entity.pdbx_description
1 polymer ?
#
loop_
_entity_poly.entity_id
_entity_poly.type
_entity_poly.pdbx_seq_one_letter_code
_entity_poly.pdbx_strand_id
1 'polypeptide(L)'
;TSWHQKDPSDIVTALRALQWNKYNYMPLTSEKTHCTFKQNSIDPQIKVNYELWQAVLQKELGPPPENGVRTHCCATFVVKRQAILAHPKNFYSNIIDYILANQQSDQLTGRTLEYTWHMIFGQPAYINYRTCDVFVCDSRGIISVALGDKKNTQ
;
A
#
# COMPACT_ATOMS: atom_id res chain seq x y z
N THR A 1 -15.97 5.03 -9.57
CA THR A 1 -14.52 5.13 -9.89
C THR A 1 -13.79 5.51 -8.62
N SER A 2 -12.64 4.89 -8.32
CA SER A 2 -11.80 5.30 -7.19
C SER A 2 -11.17 6.66 -7.54
N TRP A 3 -11.40 7.69 -6.72
CA TRP A 3 -11.08 9.10 -7.01
C TRP A 3 -9.59 9.39 -7.35
N HIS A 4 -8.68 8.44 -7.15
CA HIS A 4 -7.24 8.61 -7.38
C HIS A 4 -6.56 7.52 -8.22
N GLN A 5 -7.31 6.58 -8.80
CA GLN A 5 -6.73 5.56 -9.67
C GLN A 5 -6.52 6.15 -11.08
N LYS A 6 -5.26 6.27 -11.51
CA LYS A 6 -4.90 6.90 -12.80
C LYS A 6 -4.56 5.90 -13.90
N ASP A 7 -3.97 4.76 -13.56
CA ASP A 7 -3.50 3.80 -14.57
C ASP A 7 -3.59 2.33 -14.08
N PRO A 8 -4.52 1.52 -14.63
CA PRO A 8 -5.63 1.95 -15.46
C PRO A 8 -6.68 2.62 -14.57
N SER A 9 -7.28 3.72 -15.03
CA SER A 9 -8.28 4.47 -14.25
C SER A 9 -9.55 3.67 -13.95
N ASP A 10 -9.80 2.62 -14.73
CA ASP A 10 -10.87 1.66 -14.52
C ASP A 10 -10.38 0.44 -13.71
N ILE A 11 -11.06 0.18 -12.58
CA ILE A 11 -10.71 -0.92 -11.68
C ILE A 11 -10.96 -2.29 -12.32
N VAL A 12 -11.95 -2.43 -13.20
CA VAL A 12 -12.22 -3.72 -13.88
C VAL A 12 -11.06 -4.07 -14.80
N THR A 13 -10.57 -3.10 -15.57
CA THR A 13 -9.36 -3.22 -16.39
C THR A 13 -8.15 -3.58 -15.54
N ALA A 14 -7.98 -2.92 -14.38
CA ALA A 14 -6.88 -3.21 -13.45
C ALA A 14 -6.88 -4.67 -13.02
N LEU A 15 -8.03 -5.18 -12.57
CA LEU A 15 -8.16 -6.55 -12.07
C LEU A 15 -7.96 -7.61 -13.16
N ARG A 16 -8.46 -7.37 -14.39
CA ARG A 16 -8.30 -8.31 -15.51
C ARG A 16 -6.86 -8.37 -16.03
N ALA A 17 -6.15 -7.25 -15.99
CA ALA A 17 -4.75 -7.19 -16.40
C ALA A 17 -3.76 -7.50 -15.26
N LEU A 18 -4.21 -7.74 -14.03
CA LEU A 18 -3.31 -7.93 -12.89
C LEU A 18 -2.46 -9.21 -13.00
N GLN A 19 -1.19 -9.13 -12.61
CA GLN A 19 -0.31 -10.30 -12.45
C GLN A 19 -0.54 -10.95 -11.07
N TRP A 20 -1.71 -11.58 -10.89
CA TRP A 20 -2.23 -12.11 -9.62
C TRP A 20 -1.23 -12.86 -8.73
N ASN A 21 -0.29 -13.58 -9.33
CA ASN A 21 0.62 -14.45 -8.59
C ASN A 21 1.97 -13.80 -8.24
N LYS A 22 2.25 -12.58 -8.69
CA LYS A 22 3.61 -12.02 -8.65
C LYS A 22 4.05 -11.50 -7.28
N TYR A 23 3.21 -10.70 -6.61
CA TYR A 23 3.54 -10.10 -5.32
C TYR A 23 2.44 -10.34 -4.28
N ASN A 24 2.80 -10.24 -3.00
CA ASN A 24 1.82 -10.35 -1.90
C ASN A 24 0.97 -9.08 -1.74
N TYR A 25 1.50 -7.94 -2.17
CA TYR A 25 0.85 -6.64 -2.24
C TYR A 25 1.06 -6.06 -3.63
N MET A 26 0.00 -5.58 -4.26
CA MET A 26 0.03 -5.00 -5.61
C MET A 26 -0.78 -3.70 -5.61
N PRO A 27 -0.13 -2.52 -5.67
CA PRO A 27 -0.83 -1.26 -5.76
C PRO A 27 -1.56 -1.16 -7.11
N LEU A 28 -2.78 -0.65 -7.12
CA LEU A 28 -3.56 -0.43 -8.35
C LEU A 28 -3.37 0.97 -8.93
N THR A 29 -2.23 1.59 -8.66
CA THR A 29 -1.86 2.92 -9.12
C THR A 29 -0.38 2.96 -9.50
N SER A 30 -0.03 3.84 -10.43
CA SER A 30 1.36 4.11 -10.85
C SER A 30 1.98 5.30 -10.12
N GLU A 31 1.17 6.07 -9.39
CA GLU A 31 1.61 7.27 -8.69
C GLU A 31 2.45 6.91 -7.46
N LYS A 32 3.63 7.51 -7.35
CA LYS A 32 4.58 7.21 -6.27
C LYS A 32 4.51 8.26 -5.18
N THR A 33 4.76 7.85 -3.95
CA THR A 33 4.84 8.70 -2.77
C THR A 33 5.99 8.27 -1.87
N HIS A 34 6.37 9.16 -0.96
CA HIS A 34 7.37 8.91 0.05
C HIS A 34 6.95 9.53 1.38
N CYS A 35 7.36 8.93 2.49
CA CYS A 35 7.13 9.50 3.81
C CYS A 35 8.30 9.22 4.74
N THR A 36 8.39 10.00 5.81
CA THR A 36 9.39 9.83 6.87
C THR A 36 8.71 9.74 8.23
N PHE A 37 9.43 9.19 9.20
CA PHE A 37 8.97 8.95 10.57
C PHE A 37 9.95 9.65 11.52
N LYS A 38 9.56 10.79 12.10
CA LYS A 38 10.41 11.54 13.04
C LYS A 38 9.58 12.15 14.17
N GLN A 39 9.97 11.88 15.41
CA GLN A 39 9.27 12.36 16.61
C GLN A 39 9.22 13.89 16.70
N ASN A 40 10.37 14.55 16.51
CA ASN A 40 10.53 15.99 16.75
C ASN A 40 10.39 16.80 15.45
N SER A 41 9.51 16.39 14.55
CA SER A 41 9.23 17.12 13.32
C SER A 41 8.23 18.25 13.56
N ILE A 42 8.44 19.39 12.91
CA ILE A 42 7.44 20.46 12.85
C ILE A 42 6.30 20.14 11.86
N ASP A 43 6.52 19.20 10.94
CA ASP A 43 5.51 18.71 10.00
C ASP A 43 4.54 17.77 10.74
N PRO A 44 3.23 18.13 10.82
CA PRO A 44 2.22 17.31 11.50
C PRO A 44 2.08 15.89 10.93
N GLN A 45 2.24 15.70 9.62
CA GLN A 45 2.16 14.38 9.00
C GLN A 45 3.34 13.51 9.43
N ILE A 46 4.56 14.03 9.44
CA ILE A 46 5.75 13.29 9.86
C ILE A 46 5.65 12.91 11.35
N LYS A 47 5.10 13.80 12.18
CA LYS A 47 4.83 13.54 13.59
C LYS A 47 3.80 12.41 13.78
N VAL A 48 2.64 12.51 13.13
CA VAL A 48 1.59 11.47 13.21
C VAL A 48 2.07 10.13 12.64
N ASN A 49 2.87 10.15 11.57
CA ASN A 49 3.51 8.94 11.06
C ASN A 49 4.29 8.21 12.15
N TYR A 50 5.14 8.94 12.88
CA TYR A 50 5.95 8.39 13.95
C TYR A 50 5.11 7.92 15.14
N GLU A 51 4.16 8.73 15.59
CA GLU A 51 3.28 8.42 16.73
C GLU A 51 2.43 7.17 16.48
N LEU A 52 1.80 7.07 15.30
CA LEU A 52 1.01 5.89 14.91
C LEU A 52 1.92 4.67 14.80
N TRP A 53 3.10 4.82 14.18
CA TRP A 53 4.03 3.70 14.07
C TRP A 53 4.40 3.15 15.45
N GLN A 54 4.81 4.02 16.38
CA GLN A 54 5.17 3.62 17.73
C GLN A 54 4.01 2.99 18.49
N ALA A 55 2.81 3.56 18.37
CA ALA A 55 1.65 3.13 19.14
C ALA A 55 1.13 1.76 18.71
N VAL A 56 1.08 1.47 17.40
CA VAL A 56 0.40 0.25 16.90
C VAL A 56 1.22 -0.62 15.96
N LEU A 57 2.09 -0.04 15.11
CA LEU A 57 2.81 -0.83 14.10
C LEU A 57 4.08 -1.47 14.64
N GLN A 58 4.76 -0.80 15.58
CA GLN A 58 6.08 -1.18 16.05
C GLN A 58 6.13 -2.58 16.66
N LYS A 59 5.06 -2.99 17.34
CA LYS A 59 4.97 -4.32 17.96
C LYS A 59 5.11 -5.45 16.95
N GLU A 60 4.51 -5.30 15.76
CA GLU A 60 4.50 -6.35 14.73
C GLU A 60 5.58 -6.13 13.65
N LEU A 61 5.91 -4.87 13.33
CA LEU A 61 6.82 -4.52 12.23
C LEU A 61 8.23 -4.11 12.68
N GLY A 62 8.45 -3.95 13.99
CA GLY A 62 9.70 -3.42 14.53
C GLY A 62 9.82 -1.89 14.42
N PRO A 63 11.01 -1.31 14.63
CA PRO A 63 11.19 0.14 14.58
C PRO A 63 10.87 0.72 13.18
N PRO A 64 10.46 1.99 13.09
CA PRO A 64 10.18 2.62 11.81
C PRO A 64 11.43 2.64 10.92
N PRO A 65 11.29 2.51 9.59
CA PRO A 65 12.42 2.61 8.68
C PRO A 65 13.15 3.95 8.85
N GLU A 66 14.45 3.88 9.12
CA GLU A 66 15.30 5.06 9.42
C GLU A 66 15.21 6.13 8.31
N ASN A 67 15.21 5.68 7.06
CA ASN A 67 15.17 6.55 5.88
C ASN A 67 13.76 6.79 5.34
N GLY A 68 12.72 6.35 6.06
CA GLY A 68 11.33 6.43 5.63
C GLY A 68 10.92 5.33 4.66
N VAL A 69 9.80 5.55 3.97
CA VAL A 69 9.25 4.61 2.98
C VAL A 69 9.04 5.28 1.63
N ARG A 70 9.05 4.47 0.57
CA ARG A 70 8.75 4.83 -0.81
C ARG A 70 7.82 3.78 -1.38
N THR A 71 6.62 4.19 -1.74
CA THR A 71 5.54 3.31 -2.17
C THR A 71 4.71 3.99 -3.23
N HIS A 72 3.66 3.33 -3.69
CA HIS A 72 2.62 3.93 -4.51
C HIS A 72 1.57 4.58 -3.60
N CYS A 73 1.04 5.73 -4.01
CA CYS A 73 0.08 6.48 -3.20
C CYS A 73 -1.32 5.82 -3.19
N CYS A 74 -2.20 6.33 -2.32
CA CYS A 74 -3.59 5.90 -2.17
C CYS A 74 -3.77 4.53 -1.47
N ALA A 75 -5.02 4.21 -1.15
CA ALA A 75 -5.41 2.97 -0.47
C ALA A 75 -6.11 1.96 -1.40
N THR A 76 -5.78 1.93 -2.70
CA THR A 76 -6.34 0.95 -3.65
C THR A 76 -5.25 -0.05 -4.05
N PHE A 77 -5.39 -1.29 -3.59
CA PHE A 77 -4.41 -2.35 -3.80
C PHE A 77 -5.07 -3.72 -3.78
N VAL A 78 -4.37 -4.72 -4.29
CA VAL A 78 -4.70 -6.14 -4.15
C VAL A 78 -3.68 -6.81 -3.25
N VAL A 79 -4.13 -7.65 -2.34
CA VAL A 79 -3.29 -8.41 -1.41
C VAL A 79 -3.64 -9.87 -1.39
N LYS A 80 -2.65 -10.73 -1.22
CA LYS A 80 -2.88 -12.17 -1.08
C LYS A 80 -3.43 -12.48 0.32
N ARG A 81 -4.35 -13.45 0.40
CA ARG A 81 -4.92 -13.95 1.67
C ARG A 81 -3.85 -14.29 2.71
N GLN A 82 -2.76 -14.93 2.28
CA GLN A 82 -1.65 -15.30 3.17
C GLN A 82 -0.93 -14.09 3.78
N ALA A 83 -0.86 -12.96 3.08
CA ALA A 83 -0.25 -11.74 3.59
C ALA A 83 -1.11 -11.07 4.67
N ILE A 84 -2.44 -11.14 4.52
CA ILE A 84 -3.38 -10.70 5.56
C ILE A 84 -3.25 -11.60 6.81
N LEU A 85 -3.18 -12.93 6.61
CA LEU A 85 -3.10 -13.88 7.71
C LEU A 85 -1.71 -13.99 8.35
N ALA A 86 -0.71 -13.30 7.80
CA ALA A 86 0.61 -13.20 8.42
C ALA A 86 0.59 -12.42 9.75
N HIS A 87 -0.46 -11.61 9.97
CA HIS A 87 -0.67 -10.89 11.21
C HIS A 87 -1.94 -11.35 11.94
N PRO A 88 -1.94 -11.36 13.28
CA PRO A 88 -3.12 -11.73 14.05
C PRO A 88 -4.24 -10.69 13.85
N LYS A 89 -5.50 -11.13 13.98
CA LYS A 89 -6.67 -10.22 13.90
C LYS A 89 -6.54 -9.00 14.84
N ASN A 90 -5.97 -9.19 16.03
CA ASN A 90 -5.83 -8.10 17.00
C ASN A 90 -4.95 -6.95 16.49
N PHE A 91 -4.01 -7.23 15.58
CA PHE A 91 -3.14 -6.21 15.02
C PHE A 91 -3.97 -5.21 14.21
N TYR A 92 -4.85 -5.72 13.36
CA TYR A 92 -5.78 -4.90 12.57
C TYR A 92 -6.80 -4.18 13.46
N SER A 93 -7.32 -4.85 14.51
CA SER A 93 -8.21 -4.20 15.48
C SER A 93 -7.51 -3.05 16.19
N ASN A 94 -6.27 -3.21 16.66
CA ASN A 94 -5.52 -2.15 17.32
C ASN A 94 -5.29 -0.95 16.41
N ILE A 95 -5.06 -1.16 15.12
CA ILE A 95 -4.95 -0.08 14.13
C ILE A 95 -6.26 0.72 14.05
N ILE A 96 -7.40 0.02 13.93
CA ILE A 96 -8.72 0.66 13.86
C ILE A 96 -9.04 1.39 15.17
N ASP A 97 -8.82 0.75 16.31
CA ASP A 97 -9.07 1.32 17.63
C ASP A 97 -8.23 2.57 17.86
N TYR A 98 -6.95 2.57 17.45
CA TYR A 98 -6.11 3.76 17.50
C TYR A 98 -6.65 4.89 16.63
N ILE A 99 -7.10 4.60 15.41
CA ILE A 99 -7.64 5.63 14.51
C ILE A 99 -8.94 6.22 15.07
N LEU A 100 -9.83 5.38 15.60
CA LEU A 100 -11.11 5.81 16.14
C LEU A 100 -10.99 6.56 17.49
N ALA A 101 -9.99 6.21 18.32
CA ALA A 101 -9.79 6.83 19.63
C ALA A 101 -8.93 8.10 19.58
N ASN A 102 -8.07 8.24 18.56
CA ASN A 102 -7.13 9.35 18.49
C ASN A 102 -7.83 10.64 18.02
N GLN A 103 -7.49 11.77 18.65
CA GLN A 103 -7.99 13.09 18.28
C GLN A 103 -7.26 13.70 17.07
N GLN A 104 -6.25 13.01 16.52
CA GLN A 104 -5.59 13.40 15.29
C GLN A 104 -6.56 13.35 14.10
N SER A 105 -6.33 14.20 13.10
CA SER A 105 -7.17 14.23 11.89
C SER A 105 -7.14 12.88 11.16
N ASP A 106 -8.32 12.39 10.75
CA ASP A 106 -8.50 11.22 9.88
C ASP A 106 -7.64 11.29 8.62
N GLN A 107 -7.38 12.50 8.12
CA GLN A 107 -6.52 12.72 6.96
C GLN A 107 -5.07 12.32 7.26
N LEU A 108 -4.56 12.62 8.45
CA LEU A 108 -3.16 12.35 8.82
C LEU A 108 -2.97 10.86 9.10
N THR A 109 -3.85 10.27 9.90
CA THR A 109 -3.78 8.84 10.27
C THR A 109 -4.07 7.93 9.07
N GLY A 110 -5.07 8.28 8.26
CA GLY A 110 -5.38 7.59 7.00
C GLY A 110 -4.21 7.62 6.02
N ARG A 111 -3.55 8.78 5.86
CA ARG A 111 -2.37 8.91 5.01
C ARG A 111 -1.16 8.13 5.54
N THR A 112 -0.98 8.04 6.87
CA THR A 112 0.03 7.14 7.44
C THR A 112 -0.24 5.68 7.08
N LEU A 113 -1.52 5.23 7.09
CA LEU A 113 -1.86 3.88 6.64
C LEU A 113 -1.58 3.68 5.15
N GLU A 114 -1.92 4.64 4.29
CA GLU A 114 -1.56 4.59 2.86
C GLU A 114 -0.07 4.32 2.65
N TYR A 115 0.78 4.95 3.46
CA TYR A 115 2.23 4.74 3.40
C TYR A 115 2.68 3.38 3.89
N THR A 116 1.93 2.71 4.76
CA THR A 116 2.41 1.53 5.50
C THR A 116 1.78 0.21 5.07
N TRP A 117 0.70 0.22 4.28
CA TRP A 117 0.03 -1.01 3.82
C TRP A 117 0.98 -2.02 3.18
N HIS A 118 1.87 -1.56 2.29
CA HIS A 118 2.82 -2.44 1.62
C HIS A 118 3.72 -3.19 2.63
N MET A 119 4.17 -2.53 3.71
CA MET A 119 4.96 -3.16 4.77
C MET A 119 4.14 -4.11 5.62
N ILE A 120 2.91 -3.72 5.99
CA ILE A 120 1.94 -4.59 6.68
C ILE A 120 1.70 -5.89 5.87
N PHE A 121 1.82 -5.84 4.54
CA PHE A 121 1.64 -7.01 3.68
C PHE A 121 2.97 -7.59 3.16
N GLY A 122 4.05 -7.37 3.92
CA GLY A 122 5.33 -8.07 3.76
C GLY A 122 6.21 -7.55 2.62
N GLN A 123 6.01 -6.31 2.16
CA GLN A 123 6.92 -5.66 1.22
C GLN A 123 7.97 -4.81 1.95
N PRO A 124 9.16 -4.60 1.34
CA PRO A 124 10.17 -3.72 1.92
C PRO A 124 9.69 -2.27 1.96
N ALA A 125 10.28 -1.46 2.85
CA ALA A 125 10.02 -0.03 2.98
C ALA A 125 10.15 0.76 1.66
N TYR A 126 10.94 0.25 0.72
CA TYR A 126 11.11 0.81 -0.62
C TYR A 126 10.64 -0.18 -1.68
N ILE A 127 9.45 0.05 -2.24
CA ILE A 127 8.98 -0.65 -3.42
C ILE A 127 9.23 0.19 -4.67
N ASN A 128 9.73 -0.45 -5.72
CA ASN A 128 9.96 0.20 -7.03
C ASN A 128 9.26 -0.57 -8.15
N TYR A 129 8.01 -0.97 -7.92
CA TYR A 129 7.22 -1.59 -8.97
C TYR A 129 6.95 -0.58 -10.09
N ARG A 130 7.16 -1.01 -11.34
CA ARG A 130 6.67 -0.34 -12.53
C ARG A 130 5.26 -0.83 -12.85
N THR A 131 4.52 -0.10 -13.67
CA THR A 131 3.18 -0.48 -14.12
C THR A 131 3.15 -1.93 -14.64
N CYS A 132 4.07 -2.28 -15.54
CA CYS A 132 4.16 -3.63 -16.11
C CYS A 132 4.81 -4.67 -15.20
N ASP A 133 5.27 -4.27 -14.01
CA ASP A 133 5.59 -5.24 -12.97
C ASP A 133 4.30 -5.76 -12.33
N VAL A 134 3.28 -4.90 -12.14
CA VAL A 134 2.00 -5.24 -11.50
C VAL A 134 0.95 -5.73 -12.51
N PHE A 135 0.90 -5.12 -13.69
CA PHE A 135 -0.05 -5.44 -14.75
C PHE A 135 0.61 -6.16 -15.91
N VAL A 136 -0.14 -6.97 -16.64
CA VAL A 136 0.26 -7.55 -17.92
C VAL A 136 0.24 -6.44 -18.96
N CYS A 137 1.37 -6.23 -19.63
CA CYS A 137 1.53 -5.25 -20.69
C CYS A 137 1.84 -5.92 -22.04
N ASP A 138 1.55 -5.20 -23.12
CA ASP A 138 2.02 -5.54 -24.46
C ASP A 138 3.51 -5.20 -24.66
N SER A 139 4.05 -5.46 -25.87
CA SER A 139 5.45 -5.19 -26.21
C SER A 139 5.84 -3.71 -26.18
N ARG A 140 4.86 -2.79 -26.15
CA ARG A 140 5.07 -1.34 -26.05
C ARG A 140 5.04 -0.85 -24.60
N GLY A 141 4.79 -1.73 -23.64
CA GLY A 141 4.67 -1.40 -22.22
C GLY A 141 3.31 -0.82 -21.83
N ILE A 142 2.27 -1.05 -22.64
CA ILE A 142 0.90 -0.59 -22.36
C ILE A 142 0.11 -1.74 -21.74
N ILE A 143 -0.69 -1.47 -20.70
CA ILE A 143 -1.55 -2.45 -20.04
C ILE A 143 -2.46 -3.15 -21.06
N SER A 144 -2.52 -4.48 -21.03
CA SER A 144 -3.29 -5.29 -21.97
C SER A 144 -4.18 -6.32 -21.27
N VAL A 145 -5.48 -6.02 -21.21
CA VAL A 145 -6.51 -6.93 -20.67
C VAL A 145 -6.58 -8.24 -21.45
N ALA A 146 -6.52 -8.17 -22.79
CA ALA A 146 -6.59 -9.37 -23.64
C ALA A 146 -5.44 -10.36 -23.37
N LEU A 147 -4.24 -9.85 -23.06
CA LEU A 147 -3.10 -10.69 -22.67
C LEU A 147 -3.24 -11.20 -21.23
N GLY A 148 -3.76 -10.38 -20.32
CA GLY A 148 -4.07 -10.77 -18.94
C GLY A 148 -5.06 -11.93 -18.87
N ASP A 149 -6.19 -11.82 -19.57
CA ASP A 149 -7.24 -12.83 -19.60
C ASP A 149 -6.71 -14.17 -20.16
N LYS A 150 -5.82 -14.15 -21.17
CA LYS A 150 -5.17 -15.36 -21.73
C LYS A 150 -4.22 -16.06 -20.75
N LYS A 151 -3.50 -15.32 -19.90
CA LYS A 151 -2.58 -15.90 -18.90
C LYS A 151 -3.32 -16.59 -17.75
N ASN A 152 -4.55 -16.16 -17.45
CA ASN A 152 -5.35 -16.75 -16.38
C ASN A 152 -6.14 -18.00 -16.82
N THR A 153 -6.14 -18.31 -18.12
CA THR A 153 -6.82 -19.50 -18.69
C THR A 153 -5.90 -20.71 -18.89
N GLN A 154 -4.62 -20.60 -18.54
CA GLN A 154 -3.65 -21.71 -18.51
C GLN A 154 -3.36 -22.13 -17.08
#